data_AF-A0A816DSP6-F1
#
_entry.id   AF-A0A816DSP6-F1
#
_cell.length_a   1.000
_cell.length_b   1.000
_cell.length_c   1.000
_cell.angle_alpha   90.00
_cell.angle_beta   90.00
_cell.angle_gamma   90.00
#
_symmetry.space_group_name_H-M   'P 1'
#
loop_
_entity.id
_entity.type
_entity.pdbx_description
1 polymer ?
#
loop_
_entity_poly.entity_id
_entity_poly.type
_entity_poly.pdbx_seq_one_letter_code
_entity_poly.pdbx_strand_id
1 'polypeptide(L)' 'MSGSESYQNAAASSDEYKKAISYHQLGLDYCNQGDYENAIRYYEQGLEILQKVLPSNHPDLATSYNNIGLV' A
#
# COMPACT_ATOMS: atom_id res chain seq x y z
N MET A 1 12.40 -28.87 4.68
CA MET A 1 11.19 -28.02 4.76
C MET A 1 11.37 -26.85 3.78
N SER A 2 11.31 -27.06 2.47
CA SER A 2 11.82 -26.04 1.53
C SER A 2 11.20 -26.12 0.14
N GLY A 3 9.91 -25.82 0.03
CA GLY A 3 9.27 -25.74 -1.28
C GLY A 3 7.88 -25.12 -1.28
N SER A 4 7.17 -25.12 -0.16
CA SER A 4 5.82 -24.55 -0.05
C SER A 4 5.80 -23.09 0.41
N GLU A 5 6.82 -22.62 1.12
CA GLU A 5 6.86 -21.25 1.69
C GLU A 5 7.16 -20.18 0.64
N SER A 6 7.94 -20.47 -0.41
CA SER A 6 8.28 -19.50 -1.47
C SER A 6 7.09 -19.14 -2.37
N TYR A 7 6.20 -20.09 -2.68
CA TYR A 7 5.02 -19.85 -3.51
C TYR A 7 3.87 -19.21 -2.72
N GLN A 8 3.71 -19.58 -1.45
CA GLN A 8 2.76 -18.93 -0.54
C GLN A 8 3.16 -17.46 -0.30
N ASN A 9 4.46 -17.15 -0.15
CA ASN A 9 4.95 -15.77 -0.03
C ASN A 9 4.77 -14.95 -1.31
N ALA A 10 4.96 -15.53 -2.51
CA ALA A 10 4.79 -14.78 -3.76
C ALA A 10 3.31 -14.47 -4.07
N ALA A 11 2.41 -15.42 -3.83
CA ALA A 11 0.97 -15.21 -3.98
C ALA A 11 0.42 -14.26 -2.90
N ALA A 12 0.84 -14.44 -1.64
CA ALA A 12 0.51 -13.52 -0.55
C ALA A 12 1.09 -12.13 -0.81
N SER A 13 2.31 -12.01 -1.33
CA SER A 13 2.90 -10.73 -1.75
C SER A 13 2.09 -10.06 -2.85
N SER A 14 1.57 -10.82 -3.83
CA SER A 14 0.66 -10.29 -4.86
C SER A 14 -0.68 -9.83 -4.29
N ASP A 15 -1.28 -10.59 -3.38
CA ASP A 15 -2.59 -10.25 -2.80
C ASP A 15 -2.50 -9.11 -1.80
N GLU A 16 -1.45 -9.08 -0.97
CA GLU A 16 -1.11 -7.96 -0.09
C GLU A 16 -0.78 -6.71 -0.89
N TYR A 17 -0.02 -6.84 -1.98
CA TYR A 17 0.24 -5.72 -2.89
C TYR A 17 -1.04 -5.14 -3.47
N LYS A 18 -1.94 -5.99 -4.01
CA LYS A 18 -3.25 -5.53 -4.51
C LYS A 18 -4.09 -4.87 -3.41
N LYS A 19 -4.05 -5.40 -2.19
CA LYS A 19 -4.73 -4.81 -1.03
C LYS A 19 -4.18 -3.41 -0.73
N ALA A 20 -2.86 -3.22 -0.78
CA ALA A 20 -2.23 -1.92 -0.59
C ALA A 20 -2.66 -0.90 -1.65
N ILE A 21 -2.67 -1.30 -2.92
CA ILE A 21 -3.16 -0.44 -4.02
C ILE A 21 -4.63 -0.05 -3.81
N SER A 22 -5.45 -0.98 -3.29
CA SER A 22 -6.85 -0.71 -2.99
C SER A 22 -7.00 0.34 -1.87
N TYR A 23 -6.15 0.30 -0.85
CA TYR A 23 -6.11 1.36 0.16
C TYR A 23 -5.69 2.72 -0.41
N HIS A 24 -4.74 2.75 -1.36
CA HIS A 24 -4.40 3.99 -2.04
C HIS A 24 -5.57 4.57 -2.83
N GLN A 25 -6.37 3.73 -3.50
CA GLN A 25 -7.56 4.20 -4.20
C GLN A 25 -8.59 4.78 -3.23
N LEU A 26 -8.84 4.11 -2.09
CA LEU A 26 -9.72 4.64 -1.05
C LEU A 26 -9.22 5.98 -0.50
N GLY A 27 -7.92 6.09 -0.23
CA GLY A 27 -7.32 7.34 0.23
C GLY A 27 -7.55 8.49 -0.74
N LEU A 28 -7.42 8.23 -2.05
CA LEU A 28 -7.71 9.20 -3.10
C LEU A 28 -9.19 9.60 -3.13
N ASP A 29 -10.10 8.63 -3.01
CA ASP A 29 -11.54 8.88 -3.02
C ASP A 29 -11.97 9.73 -1.82
N TYR A 30 -11.41 9.50 -0.63
CA TYR A 30 -11.65 10.33 0.56
C TYR A 30 -11.04 11.72 0.43
N CYS A 31 -9.84 11.84 -0.15
CA CYS A 31 -9.21 13.13 -0.43
C CYS A 31 -10.09 13.98 -1.37
N ASN A 32 -10.66 13.36 -2.41
CA ASN A 32 -11.58 14.02 -3.34
C ASN A 32 -12.89 14.48 -2.68
N GLN A 33 -13.29 13.83 -1.59
CA GLN A 33 -14.46 14.21 -0.78
C GLN A 33 -14.13 15.29 0.28
N GLY A 34 -12.86 15.67 0.42
CA GLY A 34 -12.39 16.59 1.46
C GLY A 34 -12.25 15.95 2.85
N ASP A 35 -12.39 14.63 2.96
CA ASP A 35 -12.20 13.87 4.19
C ASP A 35 -10.74 13.41 4.30
N TYR A 36 -9.90 14.39 4.64
CA TYR A 36 -8.45 14.24 4.67
C TYR A 36 -7.96 13.28 5.77
N GLU A 37 -8.70 13.18 6.89
CA GLU A 37 -8.35 12.27 7.98
C GLU A 37 -8.47 10.80 7.53
N ASN A 38 -9.58 10.44 6.88
CA ASN A 38 -9.72 9.10 6.32
C ASN A 38 -8.75 8.88 5.15
N ALA A 39 -8.48 9.90 4.33
CA ALA A 39 -7.51 9.81 3.25
C ALA A 39 -6.11 9.41 3.74
N ILE A 40 -5.58 10.13 4.73
CA ILE A 40 -4.28 9.84 5.36
C ILE A 40 -4.29 8.43 5.95
N ARG A 41 -5.35 8.07 6.69
CA ARG A 41 -5.44 6.73 7.32
C ARG A 41 -5.33 5.61 6.28
N TYR A 42 -6.03 5.72 5.16
CA TYR A 42 -5.95 4.70 4.10
C TYR A 42 -4.59 4.70 3.40
N TYR A 43 -4.00 5.87 3.14
CA TYR A 43 -2.64 5.92 2.58
C TYR A 43 -1.59 5.30 3.50
N GLU A 44 -1.68 5.49 4.81
CA GLU A 44 -0.79 4.86 5.80
C GLU A 44 -0.97 3.33 5.84
N GLN A 45 -2.21 2.83 5.78
CA GLN A 45 -2.49 1.39 5.70
C GLN A 45 -1.89 0.75 4.44
N GLY A 46 -1.99 1.42 3.29
CA GLY A 46 -1.36 0.99 2.05
C GLY A 46 0.17 0.98 2.17
N LEU A 47 0.74 2.06 2.70
CA LEU A 47 2.18 2.20 2.90
C LEU A 47 2.76 1.11 3.82
N GLU A 48 2.10 0.77 4.92
CA GLU A 48 2.56 -0.26 5.85
C GLU A 48 2.70 -1.63 5.16
N ILE A 49 1.77 -1.95 4.25
CA ILE A 49 1.83 -3.20 3.48
C ILE A 49 2.94 -3.11 2.43
N LEU A 50 3.05 -2.00 1.70
CA LEU A 50 4.09 -1.81 0.69
C LEU A 50 5.50 -1.92 1.29
N GLN A 51 5.72 -1.40 2.50
CA GLN A 51 7.00 -1.53 3.21
C GLN A 51 7.36 -2.97 3.58
N LYS A 52 6.36 -3.85 3.75
CA LYS A 52 6.57 -5.28 4.06
C LYS A 52 6.87 -6.10 2.80
N VAL A 53 6.22 -5.77 1.69
CA VAL A 53 6.25 -6.61 0.47
C VAL A 53 7.21 -6.11 -0.61
N LEU A 54 7.64 -4.85 -0.55
CA LEU A 54 8.52 -4.24 -1.55
C LEU A 54 9.91 -3.90 -1.00
N PRO A 55 10.95 -3.87 -1.86
CA PRO A 55 12.23 -3.31 -1.48
C PRO A 55 12.12 -1.80 -1.23
N SER A 56 12.99 -1.26 -0.37
CA SER A 56 12.94 0.14 0.09
C SER A 56 13.09 1.20 -1.00
N ASN A 57 13.58 0.83 -2.19
CA ASN A 57 13.76 1.71 -3.35
C ASN A 57 12.62 1.61 -4.38
N HIS A 58 11.53 0.89 -4.07
CA HIS A 58 10.43 0.72 -5.01
C HIS A 58 9.67 2.04 -5.22
N PRO A 59 9.33 2.43 -6.47
CA PRO A 59 8.64 3.70 -6.76
C PRO A 59 7.27 3.83 -6.09
N ASP A 60 6.57 2.72 -5.83
CA ASP A 60 5.28 2.76 -5.14
C ASP A 60 5.39 3.31 -3.71
N LEU A 61 6.51 3.06 -3.00
CA LEU A 61 6.75 3.67 -1.70
C LEU A 61 6.83 5.19 -1.81
N ALA A 62 7.56 5.70 -2.81
CA ALA A 62 7.65 7.14 -3.07
C ALA A 62 6.28 7.75 -3.42
N THR A 63 5.47 7.02 -4.19
CA THR A 63 4.11 7.43 -4.53
C THR A 63 3.23 7.53 -3.28
N SER A 64 3.30 6.55 -2.37
CA SER A 64 2.58 6.57 -1.10
C SER A 64 2.97 7.77 -0.24
N TYR A 65 4.27 8.05 -0.07
CA TYR A 65 4.74 9.22 0.68
C TYR A 65 4.28 10.54 0.05
N ASN A 66 4.34 10.64 -1.29
CA ASN A 66 3.85 11.82 -2.00
C ASN A 66 2.36 12.04 -1.78
N ASN A 67 1.55 10.97 -1.83
CA ASN A 67 0.11 11.07 -1.61
C ASN A 67 -0.21 11.53 -0.18
N ILE A 68 0.49 11.02 0.84
CA ILE A 68 0.33 11.47 2.22
C ILE A 68 0.69 12.96 2.36
N GLY A 69 1.75 13.42 1.68
CA GLY A 69 2.17 14.83 1.74
C GLY A 69 1.31 15.80 0.92
N LEU A 70 0.48 15.30 0.01
CA LEU A 70 -0.46 16.10 -0.79
C LEU A 70 -1.82 16.32 -0.12
N VAL A 71 -2.19 15.44 0.81
CA VAL A 71 -3.37 15.61 1.66
C VAL A 71 -3.12 16.70 2.68
#